data_AF-A0A7W3JGX4-F1
#
_entry.id   AF-A0A7W3JGX4-F1
#
_cell.length_a   1.000
_cell.length_b   1.000
_cell.length_c   1.000
_cell.angle_alpha   90.00
_cell.angle_beta   90.00
_cell.angle_gamma   90.00
#
_symmetry.space_group_name_H-M   'P 1'
#
loop_
_entity.id
_entity.type
_entity.pdbx_description
1 polymer ?
#
loop_
_entity_poly.entity_id
_entity_poly.type
_entity_poly.pdbx_seq_one_letter_code
_entity_poly.pdbx_strand_id
1 'polypeptide(L)'
;MPGRGPAPKAANKRARRNAEPVTMRILPAIIAEQPELPTRYKAKDDEDGTWRDEVDWPMVTVRWWAMWRDSPLAAAFTFNDWSFLMDTALLHAEFWEGNVKLAPELRLREAKFGATPEDRARLRITFAQAEEAETKTATRRSSSRDRFGGVALPQEATGD
;
A
#
# COMPACT_ATOMS: atom_id res chain seq x y z
N MET A 1 29.68 25.36 -39.87
CA MET A 1 28.23 25.07 -39.66
C MET A 1 28.11 23.91 -38.68
N PRO A 2 27.51 24.08 -37.49
CA PRO A 2 27.44 23.02 -36.50
C PRO A 2 26.27 22.04 -36.76
N GLY A 3 26.60 20.74 -36.75
CA GLY A 3 25.79 19.61 -36.24
C GLY A 3 24.36 19.39 -36.75
N ARG A 4 24.19 18.59 -37.83
CA ARG A 4 23.00 17.73 -37.95
C ARG A 4 23.24 16.48 -37.11
N GLY A 5 22.71 16.45 -35.89
CA GLY A 5 22.66 15.23 -35.09
C GLY A 5 21.84 14.13 -35.79
N PRO A 6 22.01 12.85 -35.40
CA PRO A 6 21.28 11.73 -35.97
C PRO A 6 19.76 11.96 -35.91
N ALA A 7 19.05 11.56 -36.97
CA ALA A 7 17.60 11.70 -37.04
C ALA A 7 16.90 11.02 -35.84
N PRO A 8 15.86 11.65 -35.27
CA PRO A 8 15.20 11.11 -34.09
C PRO A 8 14.56 9.75 -34.40
N LYS A 9 14.77 8.78 -33.50
CA LYS A 9 14.25 7.41 -33.64
C LYS A 9 12.73 7.41 -33.91
N ALA A 10 12.30 6.49 -34.77
CA ALA A 10 10.89 6.22 -35.07
C ALA A 10 10.08 6.01 -33.78
N ALA A 11 8.85 6.52 -33.73
CA ALA A 11 8.03 6.60 -32.52
C ALA A 11 7.86 5.26 -31.79
N ASN A 12 7.78 4.16 -32.55
CA ASN A 12 7.68 2.78 -32.06
C ASN A 12 8.97 2.19 -31.46
N LYS A 13 10.13 2.83 -31.66
CA LYS A 13 11.45 2.40 -31.15
C LYS A 13 11.99 3.31 -30.04
N ARG A 14 11.20 4.29 -29.59
CA ARG A 14 11.54 5.13 -28.44
C ARG A 14 11.21 4.33 -27.17
N ALA A 15 12.19 4.21 -26.26
CA ALA A 15 11.90 3.75 -24.91
C ALA A 15 10.89 4.73 -24.30
N ARG A 16 9.63 4.29 -24.13
CA ARG A 16 8.51 5.14 -23.74
C ARG A 16 8.79 5.74 -22.35
N ARG A 17 9.12 7.03 -22.30
CA ARG A 17 9.24 7.78 -21.03
C ARG A 17 7.87 8.23 -20.50
N ASN A 18 6.86 8.32 -21.36
CA ASN A 18 5.46 8.55 -21.01
C ASN A 18 4.63 7.46 -21.69
N ALA A 19 4.24 6.44 -20.93
CA ALA A 19 3.15 5.56 -21.35
C ALA A 19 1.86 6.37 -21.35
N GLU A 20 1.00 6.15 -22.35
CA GLU A 20 -0.34 6.75 -22.38
C GLU A 20 -1.11 6.35 -21.11
N PRO A 21 -1.90 7.26 -20.52
CA PRO A 21 -2.67 6.97 -19.32
C PRO A 21 -3.63 5.82 -19.63
N VAL A 22 -3.45 4.71 -18.92
CA VAL A 22 -4.36 3.55 -18.99
C VAL A 22 -5.74 4.04 -18.60
N THR A 23 -6.76 3.78 -19.44
CA THR A 23 -8.15 4.11 -19.12
C THR A 23 -8.56 3.37 -17.85
N MET A 24 -8.67 4.11 -16.75
CA MET A 24 -9.04 3.58 -15.44
C MET A 24 -10.55 3.34 -15.40
N ARG A 25 -10.96 2.10 -15.16
CA ARG A 25 -12.36 1.77 -14.88
C ARG A 25 -12.64 2.02 -13.40
N ILE A 26 -13.45 3.03 -13.11
CA ILE A 26 -13.88 3.36 -11.75
C ILE A 26 -15.08 2.47 -11.41
N LEU A 27 -14.94 1.63 -10.39
CA LEU A 27 -16.03 0.86 -9.79
C LEU A 27 -16.40 1.48 -8.44
N PRO A 28 -17.68 1.48 -8.04
CA PRO A 28 -18.06 1.91 -6.70
C PRO A 28 -17.49 0.93 -5.67
N ALA A 29 -16.82 1.45 -4.65
CA ALA A 29 -16.35 0.64 -3.53
C ALA A 29 -17.52 0.37 -2.58
N ILE A 30 -17.84 -0.91 -2.38
CA ILE A 30 -18.77 -1.35 -1.34
C ILE A 30 -17.91 -1.70 -0.13
N ILE A 31 -17.93 -0.82 0.86
CA ILE A 31 -17.24 -1.05 2.13
C ILE A 31 -18.00 -2.14 2.88
N ALA A 32 -17.26 -3.12 3.40
CA ALA A 32 -17.81 -4.25 4.11
C ALA A 32 -17.37 -4.23 5.57
N GLU A 33 -18.25 -4.69 6.45
CA GLU A 33 -17.90 -4.93 7.85
C GLU A 33 -17.00 -6.15 7.98
N GLN A 34 -16.22 -6.19 9.06
CA GLN A 34 -15.37 -7.34 9.36
C GLN A 34 -16.26 -8.57 9.63
N PRO A 35 -16.08 -9.68 8.90
CA PRO A 35 -16.78 -10.92 9.20
C PRO A 35 -16.22 -11.57 10.47
N GLU A 36 -17.02 -12.44 11.08
CA GLU A 36 -16.54 -13.31 12.15
C GLU A 36 -15.48 -14.28 11.61
N LEU A 37 -14.55 -14.69 12.48
CA LEU A 37 -13.57 -15.71 12.11
C LEU A 37 -14.31 -17.03 11.83
N PRO A 38 -14.01 -17.70 10.72
CA PRO A 38 -14.66 -18.95 10.38
C PRO A 38 -14.22 -20.06 11.35
N THR A 39 -15.08 -21.06 11.54
CA THR A 39 -14.71 -22.28 12.26
C THR A 39 -13.54 -22.98 11.56
N ARG A 40 -12.50 -23.34 12.32
CA ARG A 40 -11.36 -24.13 11.83
C ARG A 40 -11.56 -25.60 12.15
N TYR A 41 -11.04 -26.46 11.28
CA TYR A 41 -11.02 -27.91 11.48
C TYR A 41 -9.59 -28.43 11.36
N LYS A 42 -9.26 -29.52 12.08
CA LYS A 42 -7.99 -30.24 11.84
C LYS A 42 -7.98 -30.84 10.44
N ALA A 43 -6.78 -31.02 9.88
CA ALA A 43 -6.59 -31.59 8.56
C ALA A 43 -7.41 -32.87 8.32
N LYS A 44 -7.81 -33.05 7.08
CA LYS A 44 -8.58 -34.18 6.54
C LYS A 44 -7.86 -35.50 6.87
N ASP A 45 -8.55 -36.44 7.51
CA ASP A 45 -8.06 -37.81 7.63
C ASP A 45 -8.23 -38.49 6.26
N ASP A 46 -7.14 -39.07 5.72
CA ASP A 46 -7.01 -39.47 4.31
C ASP A 46 -7.90 -40.67 3.90
N GLU A 47 -8.66 -41.27 4.82
CA GLU A 47 -9.42 -42.49 4.53
C GLU A 47 -10.91 -42.24 4.19
N ASP A 48 -11.55 -41.23 4.78
CA ASP A 48 -12.99 -40.93 4.56
C ASP A 48 -13.26 -39.50 4.11
N GLY A 49 -12.21 -38.69 4.03
CA GLY A 49 -12.29 -37.28 3.64
C GLY A 49 -13.17 -36.40 4.53
N THR A 50 -13.43 -36.84 5.75
CA THR A 50 -14.25 -36.14 6.75
C THR A 50 -13.37 -35.26 7.62
N TRP A 51 -13.80 -34.02 7.87
CA TRP A 51 -13.19 -33.11 8.83
C TRP A 51 -13.54 -33.59 10.25
N ARG A 52 -12.54 -33.99 11.06
CA ARG A 52 -12.80 -34.80 12.26
C ARG A 52 -12.97 -33.99 13.55
N ASP A 53 -12.25 -32.90 13.73
CA ASP A 53 -12.33 -32.08 14.96
C ASP A 53 -12.35 -30.57 14.64
N GLU A 54 -13.25 -29.82 15.28
CA GLU A 54 -13.17 -28.36 15.37
C GLU A 54 -11.96 -27.95 16.20
N VAL A 55 -11.26 -26.90 15.76
CA VAL A 55 -10.06 -26.38 16.42
C VAL A 55 -10.27 -24.94 16.78
N ASP A 56 -10.01 -24.63 18.05
CA ASP A 56 -10.05 -23.25 18.53
C ASP A 56 -8.96 -22.40 17.86
N TRP A 57 -9.29 -21.14 17.62
CA TRP A 57 -8.32 -20.16 17.16
C TRP A 57 -7.32 -19.82 18.28
N PRO A 58 -6.02 -19.73 17.98
CA PRO A 58 -5.05 -19.17 18.90
C PRO A 58 -5.46 -17.76 19.31
N MET A 59 -5.37 -17.46 20.62
CA MET A 59 -5.75 -16.15 21.16
C MET A 59 -4.98 -15.00 20.53
N VAL A 60 -3.74 -15.24 20.10
CA VAL A 60 -2.94 -14.24 19.39
C VAL A 60 -3.57 -13.90 18.03
N THR A 61 -4.09 -14.88 17.30
CA THR A 61 -4.77 -14.67 16.02
C THR A 61 -6.11 -13.97 16.18
N VAL A 62 -6.89 -14.30 17.22
CA VAL A 62 -8.15 -13.59 17.50
C VAL A 62 -7.90 -12.11 17.81
N ARG A 63 -6.88 -11.81 18.61
CA ARG A 63 -6.47 -10.42 18.89
C ARG A 63 -5.98 -9.70 17.64
N TRP A 64 -5.18 -10.38 16.81
CA TRP A 64 -4.71 -9.85 15.53
C TRP A 64 -5.86 -9.55 14.57
N TRP A 65 -6.88 -10.41 14.52
CA TRP A 65 -8.08 -10.18 13.73
C TRP A 65 -8.85 -8.94 14.21
N ALA A 66 -9.07 -8.81 15.52
CA ALA A 66 -9.72 -7.63 16.10
C ALA A 66 -8.93 -6.33 15.85
N MET A 67 -7.60 -6.38 15.91
CA MET A 67 -6.74 -5.23 15.60
C MET A 67 -6.97 -4.70 14.18
N TRP A 68 -7.18 -5.56 13.19
CA TRP A 68 -7.47 -5.12 11.83
C TRP A 68 -8.77 -4.34 11.73
N ARG A 69 -9.82 -4.76 12.44
CA ARG A 69 -11.10 -4.03 12.51
C ARG A 69 -10.96 -2.66 13.13
N ASP A 70 -10.19 -2.57 14.21
CA ASP A 70 -10.03 -1.34 14.98
C ASP A 70 -9.05 -0.37 14.28
N SER A 71 -8.33 -0.83 13.26
CA SER A 71 -7.42 -0.01 12.45
C SER A 71 -8.20 0.97 11.57
N PRO A 72 -7.77 2.24 11.45
CA PRO A 72 -8.40 3.19 10.52
C PRO A 72 -8.35 2.73 9.05
N LEU A 73 -7.47 1.79 8.72
CA LEU A 73 -7.36 1.18 7.39
C LEU A 73 -8.61 0.39 7.01
N ALA A 74 -9.30 -0.21 7.98
CA ALA A 74 -10.51 -1.00 7.75
C ALA A 74 -11.66 -0.19 7.14
N ALA A 75 -11.66 1.14 7.32
CA ALA A 75 -12.68 2.02 6.75
C ALA A 75 -12.74 1.98 5.21
N ALA A 76 -11.68 1.51 4.55
CA ALA A 76 -11.60 1.36 3.10
C ALA A 76 -11.75 -0.10 2.62
N PHE A 77 -11.95 -1.06 3.53
CA PHE A 77 -11.93 -2.48 3.17
C PHE A 77 -13.25 -2.93 2.54
N THR A 78 -13.10 -3.70 1.47
CA THR A 78 -14.19 -4.37 0.76
C THR A 78 -14.28 -5.83 1.20
N PHE A 79 -15.31 -6.54 0.73
CA PHE A 79 -15.45 -7.98 0.98
C PHE A 79 -14.22 -8.80 0.57
N ASN A 80 -13.58 -8.43 -0.55
CA ASN A 80 -12.38 -9.14 -1.02
C ASN A 80 -11.19 -8.94 -0.08
N ASP A 81 -11.05 -7.75 0.51
CA ASP A 81 -9.99 -7.44 1.45
C ASP A 81 -10.15 -8.27 2.73
N TRP A 82 -11.38 -8.35 3.26
CA TRP A 82 -11.70 -9.20 4.40
C TRP A 82 -11.51 -10.68 4.11
N SER A 83 -11.95 -11.15 2.94
CA SER A 83 -11.72 -12.55 2.51
C SER A 83 -10.23 -12.86 2.45
N PHE A 84 -9.41 -11.95 1.93
CA PHE A 84 -7.97 -12.15 1.85
C PHE A 84 -7.30 -12.15 3.23
N LEU A 85 -7.74 -11.25 4.13
CA LEU A 85 -7.26 -11.23 5.51
C LEU A 85 -7.70 -12.50 6.27
N MET A 86 -8.88 -13.05 5.97
CA MET A 86 -9.36 -14.30 6.56
C MET A 86 -8.45 -15.48 6.18
N ASP A 87 -8.06 -15.60 4.91
CA ASP A 87 -7.07 -16.59 4.48
C ASP A 87 -5.71 -16.36 5.17
N THR A 88 -5.36 -15.10 5.41
CA THR A 88 -4.13 -14.72 6.13
C THR A 88 -4.21 -15.09 7.61
N ALA A 89 -5.40 -15.03 8.23
CA ALA A 89 -5.62 -15.45 9.60
C ALA A 89 -5.27 -16.93 9.80
N LEU A 90 -5.64 -17.80 8.84
CA LEU A 90 -5.28 -19.22 8.87
C LEU A 90 -3.77 -19.43 8.90
N LEU A 91 -3.03 -18.72 8.03
CA LEU A 91 -1.57 -18.78 8.01
C LEU A 91 -0.95 -18.21 9.29
N HIS A 92 -1.52 -17.14 9.84
CA HIS A 92 -1.09 -16.56 11.09
C HIS A 92 -1.28 -17.56 12.25
N ALA A 93 -2.42 -18.25 12.31
CA ALA A 93 -2.67 -19.28 13.31
C ALA A 93 -1.67 -20.44 13.20
N GLU A 94 -1.46 -20.99 12.00
CA GLU A 94 -0.47 -22.06 11.78
C GLU A 94 0.96 -21.63 12.15
N PHE A 95 1.32 -20.37 11.85
CA PHE A 95 2.61 -19.81 12.22
C PHE A 95 2.81 -19.81 13.74
N TRP A 96 1.81 -19.35 14.50
CA TRP A 96 1.85 -19.33 15.97
C TRP A 96 1.74 -20.72 16.61
N GLU A 97 1.15 -21.68 15.91
CA GLU A 97 1.11 -23.09 16.29
C GLU A 97 2.45 -23.81 16.01
N GLY A 98 3.42 -23.15 15.37
CA GLY A 98 4.80 -23.61 15.22
C GLY A 98 5.30 -23.75 13.79
N ASN A 99 4.47 -23.50 12.78
CA ASN A 99 4.88 -23.54 11.38
C ASN A 99 5.61 -22.26 10.94
N VAL A 100 6.84 -22.10 11.44
CA VAL A 100 7.67 -20.90 11.20
C VAL A 100 7.99 -20.64 9.72
N LYS A 101 7.81 -21.64 8.84
CA LYS A 101 8.04 -21.52 7.40
C LYS A 101 7.06 -20.56 6.72
N LEU A 102 5.92 -20.28 7.35
CA LEU A 102 4.91 -19.36 6.83
C LEU A 102 5.24 -17.89 7.06
N ALA A 103 6.24 -17.57 7.87
CA ALA A 103 6.60 -16.19 8.20
C ALA A 103 6.83 -15.28 6.98
N PRO A 104 7.53 -15.72 5.90
CA PRO A 104 7.73 -14.87 4.73
C PRO A 104 6.42 -14.55 3.99
N GLU A 105 5.53 -15.54 3.87
CA GLU A 105 4.24 -15.38 3.19
C GLU A 105 3.32 -14.47 4.02
N LEU A 106 3.23 -14.70 5.33
CA LEU A 106 2.47 -13.86 6.25
C LEU A 106 2.89 -12.38 6.13
N ARG A 107 4.20 -12.12 6.15
CA ARG A 107 4.74 -10.77 5.97
C ARG A 107 4.35 -10.14 4.63
N LEU A 108 4.40 -10.90 3.53
CA LEU A 108 4.02 -10.39 2.21
C LEU A 108 2.53 -10.08 2.10
N ARG A 109 1.69 -10.87 2.78
CA ARG A 109 0.24 -10.65 2.82
C ARG A 109 -0.12 -9.43 3.65
N GLU A 110 0.43 -9.32 4.85
CA GLU A 110 0.22 -8.17 5.74
C GLU A 110 0.74 -6.85 5.14
N ALA A 111 1.85 -6.90 4.39
CA ALA A 111 2.41 -5.75 3.71
C ALA A 111 1.45 -5.12 2.69
N LYS A 112 0.58 -5.92 2.04
CA LYS A 112 -0.41 -5.41 1.08
C LYS A 112 -1.40 -4.44 1.71
N PHE A 113 -1.63 -4.55 3.01
CA PHE A 113 -2.58 -3.73 3.76
C PHE A 113 -1.90 -2.66 4.61
N GLY A 114 -0.56 -2.53 4.57
CA GLY A 114 0.12 -1.51 5.35
C GLY A 114 0.24 -1.85 6.84
N ALA A 115 0.44 -3.13 7.18
CA ALA A 115 0.61 -3.55 8.57
C ALA A 115 1.80 -2.85 9.27
N THR A 116 2.92 -2.69 8.56
CA THR A 116 4.12 -2.01 9.10
C THR A 116 4.20 -0.55 8.67
N PRO A 117 4.95 0.30 9.41
CA PRO A 117 5.21 1.69 8.98
C PRO A 117 5.88 1.78 7.61
N GLU A 118 6.78 0.84 7.29
CA GLU A 118 7.44 0.76 5.98
C GLU A 118 6.42 0.51 4.88
N ASP A 119 5.51 -0.44 5.10
CA ASP A 119 4.45 -0.77 4.13
C ASP A 119 3.48 0.41 3.95
N ARG A 120 3.14 1.13 5.02
CA ARG A 120 2.33 2.35 4.92
C ARG A 120 3.03 3.43 4.11
N ALA A 121 4.32 3.65 4.33
CA ALA A 121 5.11 4.60 3.55
C ALA A 121 5.16 4.18 2.07
N ARG A 122 5.30 2.87 1.78
CA ARG A 122 5.28 2.31 0.43
C ARG A 122 3.94 2.50 -0.28
N LEU A 123 2.83 2.31 0.45
CA LEU A 123 1.47 2.51 -0.04
C LEU A 123 1.05 3.99 -0.04
N ARG A 124 1.90 4.89 0.47
CA ARG A 124 1.64 6.34 0.62
C ARG A 124 0.40 6.62 1.47
N ILE A 125 0.22 5.83 2.53
CA ILE A 125 -0.86 6.01 3.49
C ILE A 125 -0.36 6.92 4.61
N THR A 126 -1.00 8.07 4.78
CA THR A 126 -0.77 9.01 5.87
C THR A 126 -1.99 9.04 6.79
N PHE A 127 -1.77 8.92 8.10
CA PHE A 127 -2.84 9.17 9.07
C PHE A 127 -2.99 10.68 9.27
N ALA A 128 -4.22 11.17 9.38
CA ALA A 128 -4.53 12.61 9.44
C ALA A 128 -3.77 13.39 10.54
N GLN A 129 -3.29 12.74 11.61
CA GLN A 129 -2.42 13.40 12.59
C GLN A 129 -1.06 13.86 12.03
N ALA A 130 -0.61 13.33 10.88
CA ALA A 130 0.61 13.73 10.20
C ALA A 130 0.42 14.89 9.21
N GLU A 131 -0.82 15.21 8.81
CA GLU A 131 -1.07 16.28 7.84
C GLU A 131 -0.67 17.66 8.38
N GLU A 132 -0.86 17.92 9.68
CA GLU A 132 -0.46 19.20 10.28
C GLU A 132 1.07 19.42 10.26
N ALA A 133 1.87 18.36 10.32
CA ALA A 133 3.33 18.48 10.30
C ALA A 133 3.87 18.70 8.88
N GLU A 134 3.24 18.07 7.89
CA GLU A 134 3.69 18.14 6.49
C GLU A 134 3.21 19.42 5.80
N THR A 135 1.98 19.89 6.05
CA THR A 135 1.54 21.22 5.57
C THR A 135 2.38 22.35 6.18
N LYS A 136 2.76 22.26 7.47
CA LYS A 136 3.70 23.21 8.10
C LYS A 136 5.12 23.16 7.53
N THR A 137 5.56 22.00 7.02
CA THR A 137 6.90 21.84 6.45
C THR A 137 6.95 22.27 4.98
N ALA A 138 5.91 21.97 4.20
CA ALA A 138 5.77 22.39 2.81
C ALA A 138 5.61 23.92 2.70
N THR A 139 4.85 24.55 3.59
CA THR A 139 4.76 26.02 3.68
C THR A 139 6.07 26.68 4.14
N ARG A 140 6.91 25.98 4.91
CA ARG A 140 8.26 26.47 5.29
C ARG A 140 9.30 26.35 4.19
N ARG A 141 9.15 25.41 3.25
CA ARG A 141 10.05 25.29 2.08
C ARG A 141 9.47 26.08 0.91
N SER A 142 9.48 27.40 1.02
CA SER A 142 9.30 28.25 -0.17
C SER A 142 10.34 27.85 -1.21
N SER A 143 9.87 27.62 -2.44
CA SER A 143 10.77 27.18 -3.49
C SER A 143 11.81 28.29 -3.74
N SER A 144 13.02 27.91 -4.17
CA SER A 144 14.02 28.92 -4.57
C SER A 144 13.49 29.85 -5.68
N ARG A 145 12.51 29.39 -6.47
CA ARG A 145 11.80 30.17 -7.48
C ARG A 145 10.97 31.30 -6.86
N ASP A 146 10.27 31.02 -5.76
CA ASP A 146 9.48 32.04 -5.04
C ASP A 146 10.39 33.05 -4.34
N ARG A 147 11.57 32.61 -3.86
CA ARG A 147 12.54 33.48 -3.18
C ARG A 147 13.30 34.42 -4.10
N PHE A 148 13.52 34.04 -5.35
CA PHE A 148 14.33 34.81 -6.31
C PHE A 148 13.56 35.32 -7.54
N GLY A 149 12.27 34.99 -7.68
CA GLY A 149 11.46 35.37 -8.85
C GLY A 149 11.17 36.85 -9.01
N GLY A 150 11.41 37.66 -7.96
CA GLY A 150 11.18 39.11 -7.96
C GLY A 150 12.45 39.97 -7.95
N VAL A 151 13.66 39.38 -8.00
CA VAL A 151 14.90 40.16 -8.00
C VAL A 151 15.20 40.62 -9.43
N ALA A 152 14.76 41.84 -9.75
CA ALA A 152 15.16 42.51 -10.99
C ALA A 152 16.66 42.82 -10.94
N LEU A 153 17.40 42.43 -11.98
CA LEU A 153 18.79 42.83 -12.15
C LEU A 153 18.86 44.36 -12.28
N PRO A 154 19.79 45.04 -11.58
CA PRO A 154 19.96 46.47 -11.73
C PRO A 154 20.33 46.78 -13.18
N GLN A 155 19.59 47.70 -13.79
CA GLN A 155 19.86 48.20 -15.14
C GLN A 155 21.25 48.84 -15.13
N GLU A 156 22.16 48.30 -15.94
CA GLU A 156 23.48 48.89 -16.17
C GLU A 156 23.29 50.31 -16.68
N ALA A 157 23.82 51.28 -15.94
CA ALA A 157 23.83 52.67 -16.36
C ALA A 157 24.77 52.80 -17.57
N THR A 158 24.20 52.82 -18.77
CA THR A 158 24.87 53.42 -19.93
C THR A 158 24.93 54.92 -19.69
N GLY A 159 26.11 55.40 -19.31
CA GLY A 159 26.49 56.80 -19.28
C GLY A 159 27.67 57.02 -20.23
N ASP A 160 27.52 58.07 -21.06
CA ASP A 160 28.41 58.61 -22.10
C ASP A 160 29.93 58.60 -21.81
#